data_AF-A0A7F8QC99-F1
#
_entry.id   AF-A0A7F8QC99-F1
#
_cell.length_a   1.000
_cell.length_b   1.000
_cell.length_c   1.000
_cell.angle_alpha   90.00
_cell.angle_beta   90.00
_cell.angle_gamma   90.00
#
_symmetry.space_group_name_H-M   'P 1'
#
loop_
_entity.id
_entity.type
_entity.pdbx_description
1 polymer ?
#
loop_
_entity_poly.entity_id
_entity_poly.type
_entity_poly.pdbx_seq_one_letter_code
_entity_poly.pdbx_strand_id
1 'polypeptide(L)'
;EKPLTKSLQRGEDPQFDQVINSMSSLSEYCLPSILRTLFDWYKRQNGIEDESHEYRPRTSNKSKSDEQQRDYLMERRDLAIDFIFSLVLIEVLKQIPLHPVIDSLIHDVINLAFKHFKYKEGYLGPNTGNMHIVADLYAEVIGVLAQAK
;
A
#
# COMPACT_ATOMS: atom_id res chain seq x y z
N GLU A 1 6.28 2.26 19.72
CA GLU A 1 5.10 2.26 18.83
C GLU A 1 4.61 0.83 18.62
N LYS A 2 3.30 0.57 18.52
CA LYS A 2 2.78 -0.77 18.20
C LYS A 2 3.26 -1.21 16.80
N PRO A 3 3.50 -2.52 16.54
CA PRO A 3 3.76 -3.03 15.18
C PRO A 3 2.61 -2.66 14.24
N LEU A 4 2.89 -2.42 12.95
CA LEU A 4 1.85 -2.08 11.96
C LEU A 4 0.76 -3.15 11.87
N THR A 5 1.15 -4.42 12.03
CA THR A 5 0.23 -5.56 12.09
C THR A 5 -0.81 -5.42 13.19
N LYS A 6 -0.42 -5.06 14.42
CA LYS A 6 -1.33 -4.88 15.56
C LYS A 6 -2.19 -3.61 15.47
N SER A 7 -2.23 -2.97 14.32
CA SER A 7 -2.97 -1.72 14.11
C SER A 7 -3.73 -1.72 12.80
N LEU A 8 -3.21 -2.38 11.77
CA LEU A 8 -3.79 -2.38 10.43
C LEU A 8 -4.26 -3.75 9.97
N GLN A 9 -3.87 -4.84 10.64
CA GLN A 9 -4.29 -6.18 10.22
C GLN A 9 -5.80 -6.37 10.42
N ARG A 10 -6.40 -7.16 9.52
CA ARG A 10 -7.83 -7.49 9.55
C ARG A 10 -8.25 -7.97 10.95
N GLY A 11 -9.32 -7.41 11.49
CA GLY A 11 -9.85 -7.77 12.81
C GLY A 11 -9.21 -7.02 13.99
N GLU A 12 -8.16 -6.23 13.78
CA GLU A 12 -7.55 -5.41 14.85
C GLU A 12 -8.28 -4.07 15.07
N ASP A 13 -8.92 -3.52 14.02
CA ASP A 13 -9.70 -2.28 14.07
C ASP A 13 -11.05 -2.47 13.35
N PRO A 14 -12.16 -2.66 14.09
CA PRO A 14 -13.48 -2.87 13.51
C PRO A 14 -13.98 -1.69 12.66
N GLN A 15 -13.56 -0.46 12.96
CA GLN A 15 -13.98 0.73 12.23
C GLN A 15 -13.27 0.80 10.88
N PHE A 16 -11.97 0.48 10.88
CA PHE A 16 -11.21 0.36 9.65
C PHE A 16 -11.72 -0.79 8.77
N ASP A 17 -11.99 -1.95 9.36
CA ASP A 17 -12.60 -3.08 8.65
C ASP A 17 -13.95 -2.71 8.03
N GLN A 18 -14.78 -1.92 8.72
CA GLN A 18 -16.05 -1.43 8.19
C GLN A 18 -15.84 -0.52 6.97
N VAL A 19 -14.83 0.35 6.99
CA VAL A 19 -14.47 1.20 5.84
C VAL A 19 -14.05 0.34 4.65
N ILE A 20 -13.18 -0.65 4.86
CA ILE A 20 -12.75 -1.58 3.81
C ILE A 20 -13.96 -2.30 3.20
N ASN A 21 -14.84 -2.85 4.04
CA ASN A 21 -16.06 -3.54 3.60
C ASN A 21 -16.98 -2.62 2.80
N SER A 22 -17.12 -1.37 3.23
CA SER A 22 -17.94 -0.36 2.53
C SER A 22 -17.37 -0.03 1.15
N MET A 23 -16.04 0.06 1.02
CA MET A 23 -15.38 0.23 -0.28
C MET A 23 -15.56 -0.99 -1.19
N SER A 24 -15.52 -2.20 -0.64
CA SER A 24 -15.81 -3.43 -1.39
C SER A 24 -17.24 -3.42 -1.94
N SER A 25 -18.25 -3.16 -1.09
CA SER A 25 -19.65 -3.08 -1.53
C SER A 25 -19.89 -1.98 -2.57
N LEU A 26 -19.24 -0.83 -2.43
CA LEU A 26 -19.35 0.25 -3.44
C LEU A 26 -18.73 -0.18 -4.78
N SER A 27 -17.63 -0.95 -4.74
CA SER A 27 -16.94 -1.41 -5.94
C SER A 27 -17.76 -2.40 -6.77
N GLU A 28 -18.77 -3.07 -6.20
CA GLU A 28 -19.75 -3.87 -6.97
C GLU A 28 -20.40 -3.04 -8.10
N TYR A 29 -20.59 -1.74 -7.89
CA TYR A 29 -21.29 -0.85 -8.83
C TYR A 29 -20.34 0.02 -9.66
N CYS A 30 -19.14 0.33 -9.16
CA CYS A 30 -18.24 1.29 -9.79
C CYS A 30 -16.74 0.99 -9.63
N LEU A 31 -16.37 -0.29 -9.64
CA LEU A 31 -14.98 -0.76 -9.52
C LEU A 31 -13.96 0.05 -10.33
N PRO A 32 -14.12 0.33 -11.65
CA PRO A 32 -13.16 1.13 -12.39
C PRO A 32 -12.84 2.48 -11.75
N SER A 33 -13.88 3.16 -11.23
CA SER A 33 -13.74 4.49 -10.62
C SER A 33 -13.13 4.41 -9.23
N ILE A 34 -13.45 3.37 -8.46
CA ILE A 34 -12.84 3.10 -7.16
C ILE A 34 -11.35 2.80 -7.32
N LEU A 35 -10.98 1.93 -8.25
CA LEU A 35 -9.58 1.60 -8.53
C LEU A 35 -8.79 2.84 -8.92
N ARG A 36 -9.27 3.65 -9.89
CA ARG A 36 -8.60 4.91 -10.26
C ARG A 36 -8.39 5.83 -9.07
N THR A 37 -9.43 6.07 -8.29
CA THR A 37 -9.36 6.92 -7.09
C THR A 37 -8.37 6.38 -6.07
N LEU A 38 -8.34 5.07 -5.86
CA LEU A 38 -7.43 4.42 -4.92
C LEU A 38 -5.97 4.54 -5.38
N PHE A 39 -5.70 4.34 -6.68
CA PHE A 39 -4.38 4.55 -7.27
C PHE A 39 -3.93 6.01 -7.19
N ASP A 40 -4.82 6.96 -7.44
CA ASP A 40 -4.50 8.39 -7.32
C ASP A 40 -4.17 8.75 -5.87
N TRP A 41 -4.92 8.22 -4.89
CA TRP A 41 -4.59 8.36 -3.48
C TRP A 41 -3.20 7.80 -3.15
N TYR A 42 -2.88 6.59 -3.62
CA TYR A 42 -1.59 5.95 -3.39
C TYR A 42 -0.41 6.75 -3.99
N LYS A 43 -0.57 7.27 -5.20
CA LYS A 43 0.45 8.12 -5.85
C LYS A 43 0.70 9.41 -5.06
N ARG A 44 -0.36 10.05 -4.56
CA ARG A 44 -0.26 11.25 -3.72
C ARG A 44 0.44 10.98 -2.39
N GLN A 45 0.17 9.83 -1.75
CA GLN A 45 0.86 9.46 -0.51
C GLN A 45 2.36 9.27 -0.71
N ASN A 46 2.76 8.71 -1.87
CA ASN A 46 4.16 8.48 -2.21
C ASN A 46 4.88 9.74 -2.76
N GLY A 47 4.22 10.89 -2.81
CA GLY A 47 4.82 12.13 -3.32
C GLY A 47 5.13 12.12 -4.81
N ILE A 48 4.54 11.20 -5.57
CA ILE A 48 4.79 11.03 -7.02
C ILE A 48 4.20 12.21 -7.83
N GLU A 49 3.28 12.99 -7.25
CA GLU A 49 2.66 14.16 -7.88
C GLU A 49 3.21 15.52 -7.39
N ASP A 50 4.11 15.56 -6.39
CA ASP A 50 4.57 16.82 -5.79
C ASP A 50 6.10 16.97 -5.83
N GLU A 51 6.64 17.21 -7.02
CA GLU A 51 8.03 17.64 -7.24
C GLU A 51 8.26 19.13 -6.86
N SER A 52 7.36 19.79 -6.12
CA SER A 52 7.45 21.24 -5.87
C SER A 52 8.06 21.66 -4.53
N HIS A 53 8.57 20.72 -3.73
CA HIS A 53 9.32 21.06 -2.53
C HIS A 53 10.79 20.77 -2.70
N GLU A 54 11.48 21.75 -3.30
CA GLU A 54 12.92 21.97 -3.10
C GLU A 54 13.27 21.74 -1.63
N TYR A 55 13.89 20.60 -1.34
CA TYR A 55 14.58 20.40 -0.09
C TYR A 55 15.80 21.33 -0.09
N ARG A 56 15.62 22.56 0.38
CA ARG A 56 16.74 23.43 0.72
C ARG A 56 17.38 22.85 1.99
N PRO A 57 18.62 22.33 1.95
CA PRO A 57 19.26 21.85 3.16
C PRO A 57 19.55 23.08 4.02
N ARG A 58 18.71 23.33 5.03
CA ARG A 58 19.10 24.19 6.14
C ARG A 58 20.27 23.47 6.81
N THR A 59 21.44 24.10 6.79
CA THR A 59 22.63 23.73 7.56
C THR A 59 22.21 23.31 8.96
N SER A 60 22.15 22.00 9.20
CA SER A 60 21.67 21.42 10.44
C SER A 60 22.76 20.53 11.00
N ASN A 61 23.28 20.90 12.16
CA ASN A 61 24.13 20.05 12.99
C ASN A 61 23.28 18.92 13.61
N LYS A 62 22.63 18.08 12.77
CA LYS A 62 21.88 16.93 13.25
C LYS A 62 22.82 15.74 13.44
N SER A 63 22.61 15.02 14.53
CA SER A 63 23.40 13.85 14.84
C SER A 63 23.04 12.70 13.88
N LYS A 64 23.98 11.77 13.63
CA LYS A 64 23.71 10.56 12.84
C LYS A 64 22.51 9.75 13.35
N SER A 65 22.23 9.83 14.65
CA SER A 65 21.07 9.19 15.28
C SER A 65 19.73 9.81 14.86
N ASP A 66 19.68 11.13 14.67
CA ASP A 66 18.46 11.84 14.27
C ASP A 66 18.13 11.63 12.78
N GLU A 67 19.13 11.32 11.96
CA GLU A 67 18.94 10.91 10.57
C GLU A 67 18.38 9.50 10.49
N GLN A 68 19.02 8.53 11.16
CA GLN A 68 18.53 7.14 11.19
C GLN A 68 17.10 7.02 11.75
N GLN A 69 16.76 7.79 12.79
CA GLN A 69 15.40 7.79 13.33
C GLN A 69 14.38 8.34 12.33
N ARG A 70 14.74 9.37 11.55
CA ARG A 70 13.86 9.94 10.53
C ARG A 70 13.66 8.97 9.38
N ASP A 71 14.73 8.35 8.89
CA ASP A 71 14.65 7.38 7.79
C ASP A 71 13.79 6.17 8.19
N TYR A 72 13.94 5.68 9.43
CA TYR A 72 13.09 4.63 9.99
C TYR A 72 11.60 5.01 9.99
N LEU A 73 11.26 6.23 10.43
CA LEU A 73 9.88 6.70 10.49
C LEU A 73 9.27 6.92 9.09
N MET A 74 10.07 7.40 8.13
CA MET A 74 9.64 7.53 6.73
C MET A 74 9.37 6.16 6.12
N GLU A 75 10.28 5.20 6.28
CA GLU A 75 10.07 3.84 5.78
C GLU A 75 8.84 3.17 6.42
N ARG A 76 8.64 3.38 7.73
CA ARG A 76 7.46 2.89 8.43
C ARG A 76 6.17 3.49 7.88
N ARG A 77 6.17 4.78 7.52
CA ARG A 77 5.02 5.47 6.91
C ARG A 77 4.71 4.86 5.54
N ASP A 78 5.73 4.67 4.71
CA ASP A 78 5.56 4.11 3.37
C ASP A 78 5.00 2.68 3.44
N LEU A 79 5.50 1.87 4.38
CA LEU A 79 4.93 0.55 4.65
C LEU A 79 3.49 0.58 5.14
N ALA A 80 3.10 1.57 5.95
CA ALA A 80 1.71 1.72 6.37
C ALA A 80 0.78 2.09 5.20
N ILE A 81 1.25 2.94 4.28
CA ILE A 81 0.54 3.29 3.04
C ILE A 81 0.33 2.04 2.20
N ASP A 82 1.39 1.25 1.97
CA ASP A 82 1.33 0.00 1.24
C ASP A 82 0.37 -1.01 1.89
N PHE A 83 0.38 -1.10 3.22
CA PHE A 83 -0.50 -2.00 3.98
C PHE A 83 -1.97 -1.62 3.80
N ILE A 84 -2.32 -0.34 4.00
CA ILE A 84 -3.70 0.14 3.85
C ILE A 84 -4.17 -0.05 2.40
N PHE A 85 -3.32 0.34 1.45
CA PHE A 85 -3.63 0.24 0.03
C PHE A 85 -3.88 -1.21 -0.38
N SER A 86 -2.99 -2.14 -0.02
CA SER A 86 -3.11 -3.55 -0.40
C SER A 86 -4.35 -4.20 0.24
N LEU A 87 -4.67 -3.91 1.50
CA LEU A 87 -5.91 -4.41 2.13
C LEU A 87 -7.18 -3.96 1.41
N VAL A 88 -7.29 -2.66 1.10
CA VAL A 88 -8.44 -2.15 0.35
C VAL A 88 -8.45 -2.77 -1.05
N LEU A 89 -7.29 -2.88 -1.69
CA LEU A 89 -7.16 -3.41 -3.04
C LEU A 89 -7.63 -4.87 -3.12
N ILE A 90 -7.24 -5.72 -2.16
CA ILE A 90 -7.71 -7.11 -2.08
C ILE A 90 -9.25 -7.17 -2.07
N GLU A 91 -9.90 -6.34 -1.26
CA GLU A 91 -11.35 -6.40 -1.09
C GLU A 91 -12.13 -5.83 -2.27
N VAL A 92 -11.62 -4.79 -2.96
CA VAL A 92 -12.28 -4.24 -4.15
C VAL A 92 -12.06 -5.13 -5.38
N LEU A 93 -10.90 -5.77 -5.52
CA LEU A 93 -10.60 -6.61 -6.69
C LEU A 93 -11.42 -7.90 -6.72
N LYS A 94 -11.99 -8.35 -5.59
CA LYS A 94 -12.95 -9.45 -5.56
C LYS A 94 -14.17 -9.19 -6.44
N GLN A 95 -14.49 -7.93 -6.73
CA GLN A 95 -15.63 -7.55 -7.55
C GLN A 95 -15.33 -7.54 -9.06
N ILE A 96 -14.10 -7.84 -9.51
CA ILE A 96 -13.75 -7.90 -10.94
C ILE A 96 -14.74 -8.71 -11.79
N PRO A 97 -15.21 -9.90 -11.37
CA PRO A 97 -16.15 -10.70 -12.18
C PRO A 97 -17.47 -9.98 -12.52
N LEU A 98 -17.83 -8.92 -11.79
CA LEU A 98 -19.04 -8.12 -12.01
C LEU A 98 -18.85 -7.02 -13.06
N HIS A 99 -17.62 -6.73 -13.48
CA HIS A 99 -17.29 -5.62 -14.36
C HIS A 99 -16.69 -6.13 -15.68
N PRO A 100 -16.93 -5.42 -16.81
CA PRO A 100 -16.21 -5.74 -18.04
C PRO A 100 -14.70 -5.59 -17.82
N VAL A 101 -13.93 -6.50 -18.41
CA VAL A 101 -12.47 -6.58 -18.22
C VAL A 101 -11.80 -5.22 -18.47
N ILE A 102 -11.06 -4.72 -17.46
CA ILE A 102 -10.35 -3.44 -17.51
C ILE A 102 -8.84 -3.71 -17.58
N ASP A 103 -8.38 -4.21 -18.74
CA ASP A 103 -7.02 -4.73 -18.91
C ASP A 103 -5.92 -3.76 -18.46
N SER A 104 -6.09 -2.44 -18.70
CA SER A 104 -5.10 -1.44 -18.30
C SER A 104 -4.96 -1.31 -16.78
N LEU A 105 -6.08 -1.27 -16.03
CA LEU A 105 -6.05 -1.15 -14.57
C LEU A 105 -5.50 -2.43 -13.93
N ILE A 106 -5.85 -3.60 -14.48
CA ILE A 106 -5.31 -4.88 -14.02
C ILE A 106 -3.80 -4.92 -14.22
N HIS A 107 -3.31 -4.44 -15.38
CA HIS A 107 -1.89 -4.36 -15.65
C HIS A 107 -1.16 -3.44 -14.66
N ASP A 108 -1.75 -2.29 -14.32
CA ASP A 108 -1.19 -1.38 -13.31
C ASP A 108 -1.10 -2.03 -11.92
N VAL A 109 -2.12 -2.79 -11.51
CA VAL A 109 -2.10 -3.58 -10.26
C VAL A 109 -0.97 -4.60 -10.26
N ILE A 110 -0.84 -5.36 -11.36
CA ILE A 110 0.19 -6.38 -11.49
C ILE A 110 1.59 -5.75 -11.40
N ASN A 111 1.81 -4.66 -12.14
CA ASN A 111 3.08 -3.92 -12.13
C ASN A 111 3.40 -3.36 -10.74
N LEU A 112 2.40 -2.90 -10.00
CA LEU A 112 2.58 -2.42 -8.63
C LEU A 112 2.95 -3.58 -7.69
N ALA A 113 2.21 -4.68 -7.70
CA ALA A 113 2.49 -5.83 -6.84
C ALA A 113 3.91 -6.38 -7.03
N PHE A 114 4.38 -6.50 -8.28
CA PHE A 114 5.74 -6.97 -8.56
C PHE A 114 6.85 -6.06 -8.02
N LYS A 115 6.58 -4.77 -7.75
CA LYS A 115 7.56 -3.90 -7.10
C LYS A 115 7.82 -4.32 -5.65
N HIS A 116 6.84 -4.92 -4.96
CA HIS A 116 6.96 -5.35 -3.56
C HIS A 116 7.60 -6.74 -3.40
N PHE A 117 7.75 -7.52 -4.48
CA PHE A 117 8.45 -8.81 -4.44
C PHE A 117 9.97 -8.70 -4.66
N LYS A 118 10.52 -7.49 -4.83
CA LYS A 118 11.98 -7.31 -4.97
C LYS A 118 12.69 -7.76 -3.70
N TYR A 119 13.46 -8.84 -3.84
CA TYR A 119 14.31 -9.36 -2.77
C TYR A 119 15.36 -8.30 -2.38
N LYS A 120 15.29 -7.79 -1.14
CA LYS A 120 16.31 -6.93 -0.55
C LYS A 120 17.29 -7.79 0.24
N GLU A 121 18.21 -8.44 -0.48
CA GLU A 121 19.24 -9.28 0.14
C GLU A 121 20.05 -8.48 1.18
N GLY A 122 20.12 -9.01 2.42
CA GLY A 122 20.91 -8.41 3.50
C GLY A 122 20.27 -7.23 4.25
N TYR A 123 19.02 -6.84 3.95
CA TYR A 123 18.33 -5.83 4.76
C TYR A 123 17.83 -6.44 6.08
N LEU A 124 18.50 -6.10 7.18
CA LEU A 124 18.11 -6.46 8.56
C LEU A 124 17.66 -5.21 9.33
N GLY A 125 16.91 -4.34 8.67
CA GLY A 125 16.35 -3.14 9.30
C GLY A 125 15.22 -3.46 10.28
N PRO A 126 14.89 -2.57 11.22
CA PRO A 126 13.83 -2.76 12.20
C PRO A 126 12.43 -2.96 11.57
N ASN A 127 12.24 -2.57 10.30
CA ASN A 127 11.00 -2.74 9.56
C ASN A 127 10.90 -4.02 8.70
N THR A 128 11.93 -4.88 8.70
CA THR A 128 11.99 -6.07 7.83
C THR A 128 10.76 -6.97 7.97
N GLY A 129 10.25 -7.16 9.20
CA GLY A 129 9.02 -7.92 9.43
C GLY A 129 7.79 -7.30 8.75
N ASN A 130 7.63 -5.97 8.81
CA ASN A 130 6.53 -5.28 8.12
C ASN A 130 6.67 -5.39 6.58
N MET A 131 7.90 -5.38 6.05
CA MET A 131 8.14 -5.56 4.60
C MET A 131 7.67 -6.92 4.11
N HIS A 132 7.97 -8.00 4.84
CA HIS A 132 7.52 -9.34 4.48
C HIS A 132 5.99 -9.43 4.45
N ILE A 133 5.33 -8.80 5.42
CA ILE A 133 3.87 -8.82 5.49
C ILE A 133 3.25 -8.01 4.36
N VAL A 134 3.82 -6.84 4.02
CA VAL A 134 3.41 -6.09 2.84
C VAL A 134 3.57 -6.95 1.58
N ALA A 135 4.68 -7.67 1.43
CA ALA A 135 4.87 -8.59 0.31
C ALA A 135 3.80 -9.70 0.29
N ASP A 136 3.47 -10.30 1.44
CA ASP A 136 2.40 -11.31 1.55
C ASP A 136 1.03 -10.74 1.14
N LEU A 137 0.71 -9.50 1.54
CA LEU A 137 -0.52 -8.82 1.12
C LEU A 137 -0.55 -8.59 -0.39
N TYR A 138 0.56 -8.16 -1.00
CA TYR A 138 0.64 -8.03 -2.46
C TYR A 138 0.61 -9.38 -3.19
N ALA A 139 1.07 -10.47 -2.56
CA ALA A 139 0.85 -11.81 -3.08
C ALA A 139 -0.64 -12.18 -3.06
N GLU A 140 -1.38 -11.81 -2.01
CA GLU A 140 -2.83 -11.98 -1.93
C GLU A 140 -3.56 -11.17 -3.01
N VAL A 141 -3.14 -9.92 -3.28
CA VAL A 141 -3.65 -9.10 -4.40
C VAL A 141 -3.56 -9.86 -5.74
N ILE A 142 -2.39 -10.42 -6.04
CA ILE A 142 -2.19 -11.23 -7.25
C ILE A 142 -3.06 -12.49 -7.23
N GLY A 143 -3.19 -13.14 -6.07
CA GLY A 143 -4.05 -14.30 -5.88
C GLY A 143 -5.51 -14.02 -6.23
N VAL A 144 -6.05 -12.89 -5.77
CA VAL A 144 -7.42 -12.46 -6.10
C VAL A 144 -7.57 -12.18 -7.59
N LEU A 145 -6.61 -11.49 -8.21
CA LEU A 145 -6.62 -11.24 -9.66
C LEU A 145 -6.61 -12.54 -10.47
N ALA A 146 -5.85 -13.55 -10.03
CA ALA A 146 -5.75 -14.82 -10.72
C ALA A 146 -7.06 -15.62 -10.65
N GLN A 147 -7.83 -15.48 -9.58
CA GLN A 147 -9.15 -16.13 -9.40
C GLN A 147 -10.28 -15.41 -10.16
N ALA A 148 -10.09 -14.15 -10.52
CA ALA A 148 -11.09 -13.34 -11.22
C ALA A 148 -11.15 -13.60 -12.74
N LYS A 149 -10.29 -14.47 -13.28
CA LYS A 149 -10.25 -14.89 -14.69
C LYS A 149 -10.87 -16.26 -14.90
#